data_AF-G6E9H9-F1
#
_entry.id   AF-G6E9H9-F1
#
_cell.length_a   1.000
_cell.length_b   1.000
_cell.length_c   1.000
_cell.angle_alpha   90.00
_cell.angle_beta   90.00
_cell.angle_gamma   90.00
#
_symmetry.space_group_name_H-M   'P 1'
#
loop_
_entity.id
_entity.type
_entity.pdbx_description
1 polymer ?
#
loop_
_entity_poly.entity_id
_entity_poly.type
_entity_poly.pdbx_seq_one_letter_code
_entity_poly.pdbx_strand_id
1 'polypeptide(L)'
;MKRRYYCREENQDVSRQDMQLPAVKTRIQAFMDSRGFPKLWADDEYTTYFEKIFGTDRERQRAYLRGILAEDKVRLTAGNRVTGALLASGLTRMMFTTNFDSVVERAVAEVSGRSISAFHLEGPTAANQAFANEEWPIYCKLHGDFRYDSVKNLSADLAQQDGALAGCMLTSAGRFGFIVAGYSGRDESVMSLFRQALGRPNPFPHGLFWTGMRGAPVLPAVSELIEAAVSAGVRAAYVEVDTFDALMLRMWRNLPSRPSDLEAKVRKSLPAAVSIAVPSPGTAPPLLRLNALPIAALPSRALMVRPREDIDWPSLRTIQSEAESRILVTKAPNILCWGEPDTIAKAFKRHAAKIEGVDIPSDLIAGDALPLKGFVEEGIATALARDRPLLIRRRGNSPILIADAHAQDLSPLQPLSSAIGKLTGQVTGVFAPVDDEHPTPAKVFWAEAVRVSITQKNGATWLLVDPHIWIWPPRARNAAREFLDERRKDRLNAKFDGILTAWIQVLAGTAKRGAVVEFSAFEDLEADANPSFTFGSRTGFSMGHVG
;
A
#
# COMPACT_ATOMS: atom_id res chain seq x y z
N MET A 1 23.61 2.52 17.95
CA MET A 1 24.48 2.75 19.13
C MET A 1 24.26 1.68 20.20
N LYS A 2 23.07 1.62 20.82
CA LYS A 2 22.69 0.62 21.85
C LYS A 2 23.10 -0.82 21.54
N ARG A 3 22.69 -1.36 20.39
CA ARG A 3 23.09 -2.71 19.94
C ARG A 3 24.61 -2.94 19.98
N ARG A 4 25.40 -1.98 19.45
CA ARG A 4 26.87 -2.11 19.38
C ARG A 4 27.50 -2.11 20.77
N TYR A 5 27.00 -1.28 21.69
CA TYR A 5 27.47 -1.26 23.07
C TYR A 5 27.09 -2.55 23.80
N TYR A 6 25.84 -3.02 23.67
CA TYR A 6 25.39 -4.31 24.21
C TYR A 6 26.24 -5.48 23.70
N CYS A 7 26.43 -5.59 22.38
CA CYS A 7 27.23 -6.67 21.78
C CYS A 7 28.69 -6.66 22.26
N ARG A 8 29.25 -5.48 22.56
CA ARG A 8 30.62 -5.33 23.06
C ARG A 8 30.73 -5.75 24.52
N GLU A 9 29.80 -5.30 25.38
CA GLU A 9 29.87 -5.56 26.82
C GLU A 9 29.43 -6.97 27.20
N GLU A 10 28.43 -7.53 26.52
CA GLU A 10 27.90 -8.87 26.79
C GLU A 10 28.55 -9.95 25.91
N ASN A 11 29.46 -9.57 25.01
CA ASN A 11 30.14 -10.46 24.06
C ASN A 11 29.18 -11.36 23.25
N GLN A 12 28.03 -10.80 22.85
CA GLN A 12 27.00 -11.48 22.05
C GLN A 12 26.81 -10.79 20.70
N ASP A 13 26.67 -11.55 19.62
CA ASP A 13 26.32 -10.99 18.32
C ASP A 13 24.79 -10.91 18.16
N VAL A 14 24.29 -9.70 17.88
CA VAL A 14 22.88 -9.46 17.63
C VAL A 14 22.77 -8.87 16.23
N SER A 15 22.12 -9.60 15.33
CA SER A 15 22.01 -9.18 13.94
C SER A 15 21.08 -7.96 13.79
N ARG A 16 21.12 -7.32 12.61
CA ARG A 16 20.17 -6.25 12.27
C ARG A 16 18.73 -6.74 12.17
N GLN A 17 18.53 -8.01 11.84
CA GLN A 17 17.19 -8.61 11.71
C GLN A 17 16.59 -8.91 13.10
N ASP A 18 17.41 -9.35 14.05
CA ASP A 18 16.98 -9.60 15.43
C ASP A 18 16.51 -8.34 16.14
N MET A 19 17.07 -7.18 15.77
CA MET A 19 16.60 -5.88 16.24
C MET A 19 15.14 -5.56 15.87
N GLN A 20 14.51 -6.32 14.99
CA GLN A 20 13.07 -6.17 14.70
C GLN A 20 12.18 -6.83 15.76
N LEU A 21 12.70 -7.81 16.51
CA LEU A 21 11.95 -8.53 17.53
C LEU A 21 11.77 -7.64 18.79
N PRO A 22 10.52 -7.43 19.27
CA PRO A 22 10.26 -6.63 20.47
C PRO A 22 11.02 -7.14 21.70
N ALA A 23 11.11 -8.47 21.88
CA ALA A 23 11.84 -9.08 23.00
C ALA A 23 13.33 -8.71 23.01
N VAL A 24 13.98 -8.64 21.84
CA VAL A 24 15.39 -8.27 21.72
C VAL A 24 15.60 -6.79 22.02
N LYS A 25 14.69 -5.92 21.56
CA LYS A 25 14.71 -4.48 21.88
C LYS A 25 14.58 -4.26 23.39
N THR A 26 13.63 -4.94 24.04
CA THR A 26 13.41 -4.84 25.49
C THR A 26 14.61 -5.34 26.28
N ARG A 27 15.21 -6.46 25.88
CA ARG A 27 16.42 -7.00 26.51
C ARG A 27 17.60 -6.02 26.46
N ILE A 28 17.86 -5.45 25.27
CA ILE A 28 18.92 -4.46 25.09
C ILE A 28 18.63 -3.22 25.93
N GLN A 29 17.37 -2.76 25.99
CA GLN A 29 17.01 -1.60 26.80
C GLN A 29 17.22 -1.85 28.30
N ALA A 30 16.77 -3.00 28.82
CA ALA A 30 16.94 -3.34 30.22
C ALA A 30 18.43 -3.39 30.64
N PHE A 31 19.30 -3.85 29.73
CA PHE A 31 20.75 -3.79 29.94
C PHE A 31 21.29 -2.34 29.98
N MET A 32 20.79 -1.46 29.12
CA MET A 32 21.22 -0.06 29.15
C MET A 32 20.77 0.61 30.46
N ASP A 33 19.53 0.36 30.88
CA ASP A 33 18.96 0.88 32.12
C ASP A 33 19.79 0.40 33.34
N SER A 34 20.22 -0.88 33.37
CA SER A 34 21.04 -1.43 34.45
C SER A 34 22.45 -0.85 34.53
N ARG A 35 22.97 -0.31 33.42
CA ARG A 35 24.26 0.39 33.33
C ARG A 35 24.12 1.91 33.60
N GLY A 36 22.94 2.36 34.05
CA GLY A 36 22.67 3.74 34.41
C GLY A 36 22.53 4.67 33.20
N PHE A 37 22.24 4.15 32.02
CA PHE A 37 21.86 4.98 30.89
C PHE A 37 20.42 5.51 31.04
N PRO A 38 20.08 6.65 30.42
CA PRO A 38 18.71 7.16 30.42
C PRO A 38 17.69 6.13 29.93
N LYS A 39 16.48 6.22 30.49
CA LYS A 39 15.33 5.41 30.09
C LYS A 39 15.03 5.63 28.62
N LEU A 40 14.44 4.61 28.00
CA LEU A 40 13.96 4.69 26.62
C LEU A 40 13.05 5.92 26.47
N TRP A 41 13.35 6.76 25.48
CA TRP A 41 12.60 7.98 25.17
C TRP A 41 12.83 9.18 26.10
N ALA A 42 13.87 9.18 26.94
CA ALA A 42 14.27 10.37 27.68
C ALA A 42 14.77 11.47 26.72
N ASP A 43 14.55 12.74 27.08
CA ASP A 43 14.90 13.87 26.21
C ASP A 43 16.42 14.01 26.02
N ASP A 44 17.21 13.63 27.03
CA ASP A 44 18.66 13.62 27.02
C ASP A 44 19.26 12.30 26.51
N GLU A 45 18.43 11.34 26.08
CA GLU A 45 18.85 9.98 25.76
C GLU A 45 19.99 9.94 24.73
N TYR A 46 19.87 10.65 23.62
CA TYR A 46 20.92 10.61 22.60
C TYR A 46 22.23 11.21 23.11
N THR A 47 22.17 12.40 23.71
CA THR A 47 23.32 13.15 24.24
C THR A 47 24.05 12.35 25.31
N THR A 48 23.32 11.89 26.33
CA THR A 48 23.89 11.15 27.46
C THR A 48 24.45 9.79 27.02
N TYR A 49 23.82 9.10 26.06
CA TYR A 49 24.41 7.87 25.52
C TYR A 49 25.68 8.16 24.71
N PHE A 50 25.72 9.25 23.93
CA PHE A 50 26.88 9.61 23.13
C PHE A 50 28.08 9.96 24.03
N GLU A 51 27.84 10.78 25.07
CA GLU A 51 28.84 11.13 26.07
C GLU A 51 29.33 9.91 26.85
N LYS A 52 28.44 9.05 27.35
CA LYS A 52 28.84 7.86 28.12
C LYS A 52 29.59 6.80 27.28
N ILE A 53 29.24 6.63 26.01
CA ILE A 53 29.83 5.60 25.15
C ILE A 53 31.19 6.03 24.58
N PHE A 54 31.36 7.31 24.27
CA PHE A 54 32.56 7.83 23.61
C PHE A 54 33.43 8.71 24.51
N GLY A 55 32.93 9.19 25.65
CA GLY A 55 33.66 10.09 26.54
C GLY A 55 34.09 11.37 25.84
N THR A 56 35.32 11.82 26.12
CA THR A 56 35.96 12.99 25.50
C THR A 56 36.77 12.64 24.25
N ASP A 57 36.80 11.39 23.82
CA ASP A 57 37.60 10.91 22.68
C ASP A 57 36.95 11.30 21.34
N ARG A 58 37.30 12.51 20.89
CA ARG A 58 36.80 13.12 19.65
C ARG A 58 37.18 12.36 18.39
N GLU A 59 38.29 11.63 18.37
CA GLU A 59 38.67 10.84 17.20
C GLU A 59 37.77 9.62 17.04
N ARG A 60 37.46 8.94 18.14
CA ARG A 60 36.54 7.80 18.12
C ARG A 60 35.11 8.21 17.78
N GLN A 61 34.67 9.38 18.24
CA GLN A 61 33.39 9.98 17.85
C GLN A 61 33.35 10.25 16.34
N ARG A 62 34.40 10.91 15.80
CA ARG A 62 34.50 11.22 14.36
C ARG A 62 34.55 9.95 13.51
N ALA A 63 35.35 8.95 13.89
CA ALA A 63 35.45 7.69 13.18
C ALA A 63 34.12 6.92 13.17
N TYR A 64 33.39 6.92 14.29
CA TYR A 64 32.07 6.30 14.39
C TYR A 64 31.03 7.02 13.50
N LEU A 65 30.97 8.36 13.54
CA LEU A 65 30.07 9.15 12.72
C LEU A 65 30.39 9.00 11.23
N ARG A 66 31.67 9.14 10.83
CA ARG A 66 32.12 8.90 9.45
C ARG A 66 31.77 7.50 8.98
N GLY A 67 31.89 6.48 9.82
CA GLY A 67 31.58 5.09 9.44
C GLY A 67 30.07 4.78 9.30
N ILE A 68 29.20 5.53 9.98
CA ILE A 68 27.73 5.41 9.86
C ILE A 68 27.20 6.25 8.71
N LEU A 69 27.75 7.46 8.53
CA LEU A 69 27.36 8.43 7.52
C LEU A 69 28.18 8.28 6.22
N ALA A 70 28.97 7.21 6.09
CA ALA A 70 29.81 6.96 4.94
C ALA A 70 28.95 6.89 3.67
N GLU A 71 29.28 7.74 2.68
CA GLU A 71 28.48 7.91 1.46
C GLU A 71 28.31 6.60 0.68
N ASP A 72 29.31 5.72 0.71
CA ASP A 72 29.31 4.39 0.08
C ASP A 72 28.21 3.45 0.61
N LYS A 73 27.73 3.67 1.84
CA LYS A 73 26.72 2.84 2.50
C LYS A 73 25.31 3.41 2.47
N VAL A 74 25.16 4.67 2.07
CA VAL A 74 23.85 5.31 1.97
C VAL A 74 23.07 4.69 0.80
N ARG A 75 22.00 3.97 1.11
CA ARG A 75 21.03 3.46 0.14
C ARG A 75 19.84 4.40 0.09
N LEU A 76 19.56 4.97 -1.07
CA LEU A 76 18.38 5.80 -1.26
C LEU A 76 17.12 4.93 -1.28
N THR A 77 16.15 5.29 -0.45
CA THR A 77 14.81 4.70 -0.50
C THR A 77 13.97 5.34 -1.60
N ALA A 78 12.79 4.78 -1.86
CA ALA A 78 11.85 5.37 -2.82
C ALA A 78 11.43 6.79 -2.36
N GLY A 79 11.19 6.99 -1.07
CA GLY A 79 10.85 8.30 -0.52
C GLY A 79 11.95 9.33 -0.72
N ASN A 80 13.22 8.96 -0.53
CA ASN A 80 14.35 9.87 -0.77
C ASN A 80 14.40 10.34 -2.23
N ARG A 81 14.18 9.44 -3.18
CA ARG A 81 14.13 9.80 -4.61
C ARG A 81 12.97 10.74 -4.93
N VAL A 82 11.80 10.51 -4.34
CA VAL A 82 10.67 11.45 -4.49
C VAL A 82 11.04 12.82 -3.93
N THR A 83 11.67 12.89 -2.75
CA THR A 83 12.17 14.17 -2.20
C THR A 83 13.09 14.88 -3.19
N GLY A 84 14.05 14.15 -3.77
CA GLY A 84 14.95 14.69 -4.78
C GLY A 84 14.22 15.20 -6.02
N ALA A 85 13.20 14.47 -6.48
CA ALA A 85 12.36 14.86 -7.61
C ALA A 85 11.53 16.12 -7.32
N LEU A 86 10.96 16.24 -6.12
CA LEU A 86 10.16 17.40 -5.71
C LEU A 86 11.00 18.68 -5.63
N LEU A 87 12.22 18.59 -5.08
CA LEU A 87 13.17 19.70 -5.05
C LEU A 87 13.60 20.08 -6.47
N ALA A 88 13.99 19.10 -7.29
CA ALA A 88 14.48 19.35 -8.65
C ALA A 88 13.42 19.92 -9.60
N SER A 89 12.15 19.58 -9.39
CA SER A 89 11.03 20.10 -10.17
C SER A 89 10.50 21.45 -9.68
N GLY A 90 11.04 21.99 -8.59
CA GLY A 90 10.58 23.24 -7.99
C GLY A 90 9.22 23.14 -7.28
N LEU A 91 8.66 21.93 -7.15
CA LEU A 91 7.42 21.67 -6.40
C LEU A 91 7.63 21.81 -4.90
N THR A 92 8.84 21.50 -4.41
CA THR A 92 9.31 21.87 -3.07
C THR A 92 10.31 23.00 -3.21
N ARG A 93 9.92 24.21 -2.81
CA ARG A 93 10.80 25.38 -2.82
C ARG A 93 11.81 25.37 -1.69
N MET A 94 11.44 24.81 -0.55
CA MET A 94 12.28 24.84 0.65
C MET A 94 12.22 23.55 1.44
N MET A 95 13.38 23.11 1.95
CA MET A 95 13.49 21.94 2.81
C MET A 95 14.44 22.21 3.97
N PHE A 96 13.99 21.87 5.17
CA PHE A 96 14.79 21.87 6.39
C PHE A 96 15.00 20.43 6.86
N THR A 97 16.20 20.11 7.35
CA THR A 97 16.47 18.83 8.00
C THR A 97 17.26 19.01 9.28
N THR A 98 17.03 18.12 10.24
CA THR A 98 17.86 17.96 11.44
C THR A 98 18.91 16.86 11.25
N ASN A 99 18.87 16.14 10.11
CA ASN A 99 19.83 15.07 9.83
C ASN A 99 21.15 15.65 9.29
N PHE A 100 22.25 15.00 9.67
CA PHE A 100 23.60 15.34 9.22
C PHE A 100 24.04 14.60 7.94
N ASP A 101 23.24 13.62 7.48
CA ASP A 101 23.58 12.81 6.32
C ASP A 101 23.50 13.60 5.00
N SER A 102 24.03 13.01 3.92
CA SER A 102 23.96 13.57 2.55
C SER A 102 22.87 12.91 1.68
N VAL A 103 21.85 12.34 2.31
CA VAL A 103 20.83 11.52 1.62
C VAL A 103 20.03 12.36 0.63
N VAL A 104 19.66 13.59 1.01
CA VAL A 104 18.85 14.49 0.18
C VAL A 104 19.64 14.96 -1.03
N GLU A 105 20.90 15.36 -0.82
CA GLU A 105 21.82 15.82 -1.85
C GLU A 105 22.07 14.72 -2.87
N ARG A 106 22.34 13.49 -2.40
CA ARG A 106 22.48 12.33 -3.27
C ARG A 106 21.20 12.01 -4.03
N ALA A 107 20.04 12.19 -3.42
CA ALA A 107 18.77 11.97 -4.09
C ALA A 107 18.51 12.99 -5.19
N VAL A 108 18.79 14.28 -4.96
CA VAL A 108 18.69 15.31 -6.00
C VAL A 108 19.68 15.02 -7.12
N ALA A 109 20.93 14.65 -6.81
CA ALA A 109 21.94 14.30 -7.81
C ALA A 109 21.54 13.06 -8.64
N GLU A 110 21.05 11.99 -8.01
CA GLU A 110 20.64 10.77 -8.70
C GLU A 110 19.42 11.01 -9.61
N VAL A 111 18.45 11.81 -9.14
CA VAL A 111 17.18 12.00 -9.84
C VAL A 111 17.25 13.10 -10.89
N SER A 112 17.96 14.20 -10.64
CA SER A 112 18.00 15.34 -11.57
C SER A 112 19.31 15.48 -12.34
N GLY A 113 20.40 14.84 -11.89
CA GLY A 113 21.75 15.09 -12.40
C GLY A 113 22.33 16.44 -11.95
N ARG A 114 21.58 17.22 -11.15
CA ARG A 114 22.03 18.50 -10.58
C ARG A 114 22.53 18.27 -9.16
N SER A 115 23.55 19.03 -8.76
CA SER A 115 23.92 19.13 -7.35
C SER A 115 23.04 20.16 -6.65
N ILE A 116 22.64 19.88 -5.42
CA ILE A 116 22.10 20.89 -4.51
C ILE A 116 23.12 21.09 -3.40
N SER A 117 23.52 22.33 -3.17
CA SER A 117 24.34 22.68 -2.03
C SER A 117 23.42 22.96 -0.85
N ALA A 118 23.73 22.35 0.28
CA ALA A 118 22.99 22.58 1.50
C ALA A 118 23.57 23.81 2.22
N PHE A 119 22.70 24.70 2.68
CA PHE A 119 23.10 25.79 3.57
C PHE A 119 23.30 25.22 4.98
N HIS A 120 24.44 25.55 5.58
CA HIS A 120 24.88 25.09 6.89
C HIS A 120 25.33 26.27 7.76
N LEU A 121 25.69 25.98 9.02
CA LEU A 121 26.11 26.98 10.01
C LEU A 121 27.29 27.87 9.54
N GLU A 122 28.16 27.41 8.64
CA GLU A 122 29.25 28.23 8.10
C GLU A 122 28.83 29.22 6.97
N GLY A 123 27.53 29.31 6.65
CA GLY A 123 26.98 30.32 5.73
C GLY A 123 25.50 30.69 5.99
N PRO A 124 25.11 31.11 7.21
CA PRO A 124 23.70 31.32 7.57
C PRO A 124 23.07 32.53 6.87
N THR A 125 23.86 33.58 6.66
CA THR A 125 23.45 34.79 5.95
C THR A 125 23.14 34.50 4.48
N ALA A 126 23.82 33.52 3.87
CA ALA A 126 23.58 33.10 2.51
C ALA A 126 22.20 32.43 2.34
N ALA A 127 21.68 31.72 3.34
CA ALA A 127 20.33 31.13 3.29
C ALA A 127 19.24 32.21 3.27
N ASN A 128 19.38 33.24 4.10
CA ASN A 128 18.45 34.38 4.11
C ASN A 128 18.56 35.24 2.85
N GLN A 129 19.77 35.39 2.29
CA GLN A 129 19.98 36.06 1.01
C GLN A 129 19.39 35.27 -0.16
N ALA A 130 19.64 33.96 -0.24
CA ALA A 130 19.03 33.08 -1.24
C ALA A 130 17.50 33.10 -1.15
N PHE A 131 16.95 33.13 0.07
CA PHE A 131 15.51 33.28 0.29
C PHE A 131 14.99 34.63 -0.21
N ALA A 132 15.70 35.72 0.08
CA ALA A 132 15.34 37.06 -0.37
C ALA A 132 15.44 37.22 -1.90
N ASN A 133 16.41 36.54 -2.53
CA ASN A 133 16.64 36.54 -3.97
C ASN A 133 15.78 35.51 -4.73
N GLU A 134 14.98 34.71 -4.02
CA GLU A 134 14.14 33.63 -4.59
C GLU A 134 14.93 32.56 -5.35
N GLU A 135 16.12 32.21 -4.85
CA GLU A 135 17.01 31.19 -5.42
C GLU A 135 16.56 29.76 -5.04
N TRP A 136 15.43 29.32 -5.61
CA TRP A 136 14.86 28.00 -5.33
C TRP A 136 15.55 26.86 -6.11
N PRO A 137 15.63 25.62 -5.56
CA PRO A 137 15.21 25.23 -4.22
C PRO A 137 16.26 25.53 -3.14
N ILE A 138 15.81 25.90 -1.94
CA ILE A 138 16.67 26.15 -0.78
C ILE A 138 16.65 24.94 0.16
N TYR A 139 17.82 24.40 0.49
CA TYR A 139 17.96 23.28 1.40
C TYR A 139 18.84 23.66 2.59
N CYS A 140 18.29 23.58 3.81
CA CYS A 140 18.96 24.01 5.04
C CYS A 140 19.08 22.84 6.03
N LYS A 141 20.27 22.65 6.62
CA LYS A 141 20.45 21.74 7.76
C LYS A 141 20.47 22.54 9.05
N LEU A 142 19.43 22.38 9.88
CA LEU A 142 19.24 23.14 11.12
C LEU A 142 20.36 22.91 12.13
N HIS A 143 20.94 21.71 12.15
CA HIS A 143 22.05 21.34 13.06
C HIS A 143 23.44 21.34 12.38
N GLY A 144 23.56 21.73 11.11
CA GLY A 144 24.83 21.79 10.37
C GLY A 144 25.24 20.52 9.61
N ASP A 145 26.45 20.53 9.04
CA ASP A 145 27.07 19.42 8.30
C ASP A 145 28.40 19.02 8.94
N PHE A 146 28.64 17.71 9.10
CA PHE A 146 29.83 17.17 9.76
C PHE A 146 31.11 17.28 8.92
N ARG A 147 31.01 17.65 7.63
CA ARG A 147 32.14 17.70 6.70
C ARG A 147 33.12 18.83 6.97
N TYR A 148 32.70 19.86 7.70
CA TYR A 148 33.52 21.02 7.99
C TYR A 148 33.74 21.14 9.51
N ASP A 149 34.99 21.44 9.87
CA ASP A 149 35.52 21.37 11.22
C ASP A 149 34.84 22.38 12.16
N SER A 150 34.18 21.88 13.22
CA SER A 150 34.41 22.26 14.63
C SER A 150 33.14 22.15 15.49
N VAL A 151 33.02 21.05 16.24
CA VAL A 151 32.02 20.93 17.33
C VAL A 151 32.38 21.77 18.56
N LYS A 152 33.51 22.48 18.56
CA LYS A 152 33.83 23.51 19.57
C LYS A 152 34.81 24.52 18.99
N ASN A 153 34.31 25.68 18.55
CA ASN A 153 34.97 26.97 18.63
C ASN A 153 33.89 28.08 18.57
N LEU A 154 33.84 28.92 19.61
CA LEU A 154 32.96 30.08 19.83
C LEU A 154 31.44 29.83 19.99
N SER A 155 31.01 29.74 21.25
CA SER A 155 29.60 29.67 21.68
C SER A 155 28.73 30.86 21.27
N ALA A 156 29.32 32.00 20.90
CA ALA A 156 28.59 33.16 20.40
C ALA A 156 28.30 33.07 18.89
N ASP A 157 29.27 32.63 18.10
CA ASP A 157 29.13 32.49 16.65
C ASP A 157 28.18 31.34 16.30
N LEU A 158 28.27 30.20 17.00
CA LEU A 158 27.32 29.11 16.86
C LEU A 158 25.88 29.54 17.20
N ALA A 159 25.69 30.29 18.29
CA ALA A 159 24.37 30.81 18.67
C ALA A 159 23.83 31.84 17.66
N GLN A 160 24.72 32.66 17.07
CA GLN A 160 24.35 33.62 16.03
C GLN A 160 24.01 32.91 14.70
N GLN A 161 24.75 31.86 14.35
CA GLN A 161 24.53 31.03 13.16
C GLN A 161 23.23 30.23 13.27
N ASP A 162 22.96 29.63 14.44
CA ASP A 162 21.68 29.00 14.79
C ASP A 162 20.53 30.01 14.66
N GLY A 163 20.73 31.24 15.17
CA GLY A 163 19.74 32.32 15.08
C GLY A 163 19.38 32.73 13.66
N ALA A 164 20.34 32.71 12.73
CA ALA A 164 20.09 33.07 11.34
C ALA A 164 19.37 31.97 10.53
N LEU A 165 19.72 30.70 10.74
CA LEU A 165 18.98 29.56 10.16
C LEU A 165 17.57 29.43 10.75
N ALA A 166 17.44 29.64 12.07
CA ALA A 166 16.15 29.79 12.74
C ALA A 166 15.34 30.94 12.11
N GLY A 167 15.95 32.11 11.91
CA GLY A 167 15.34 33.25 11.23
C GLY A 167 14.84 32.92 9.82
N CYS A 168 15.60 32.12 9.07
CA CYS A 168 15.21 31.64 7.74
C CYS A 168 13.96 30.76 7.82
N MET A 169 13.94 29.78 8.73
CA MET A 169 12.77 28.92 8.97
C MET A 169 11.54 29.73 9.38
N LEU A 170 11.69 30.68 10.31
CA LEU A 170 10.58 31.52 10.78
C LEU A 170 10.04 32.43 9.67
N THR A 171 10.91 32.94 8.79
CA THR A 171 10.49 33.74 7.62
C THR A 171 9.76 32.87 6.61
N SER A 172 10.25 31.65 6.41
CA SER A 172 9.64 30.66 5.51
C SER A 172 8.25 30.24 5.98
N ALA A 173 8.07 30.08 7.30
CA ALA A 173 6.79 29.76 7.91
C ALA A 173 5.72 30.82 7.65
N GLY A 174 6.09 32.10 7.45
CA GLY A 174 5.14 33.16 7.08
C GLY A 174 4.75 33.17 5.59
N ARG A 175 5.50 32.47 4.73
CA ARG A 175 5.29 32.43 3.27
C ARG A 175 4.74 31.10 2.78
N PHE A 176 5.06 30.01 3.46
CA PHE A 176 4.78 28.65 3.01
C PHE A 176 4.04 27.82 4.05
N GLY A 177 3.35 26.78 3.59
CA GLY A 177 2.88 25.69 4.45
C GLY A 177 4.00 24.68 4.69
N PHE A 178 3.90 23.94 5.79
CA PHE A 178 4.90 22.96 6.21
C PHE A 178 4.31 21.56 6.26
N ILE A 179 5.09 20.58 5.79
CA ILE A 179 4.83 19.17 5.97
C ILE A 179 6.01 18.60 6.77
N VAL A 180 5.73 18.13 7.98
CA VAL A 180 6.74 17.55 8.87
C VAL A 180 6.67 16.04 8.77
N ALA A 181 7.75 15.40 8.31
CA ALA A 181 7.82 13.96 8.12
C ALA A 181 9.10 13.37 8.67
N GLY A 182 8.99 12.20 9.31
CA GLY A 182 10.13 11.51 9.92
C GLY A 182 10.68 12.16 11.20
N TYR A 183 9.94 13.09 11.79
CA TYR A 183 10.35 13.82 12.99
C TYR A 183 9.33 13.64 14.12
N SER A 184 9.82 13.31 15.31
CA SER A 184 8.97 12.94 16.46
C SER A 184 8.52 14.12 17.31
N GLY A 185 9.20 15.28 17.22
CA GLY A 185 8.89 16.45 18.06
C GLY A 185 9.60 16.46 19.42
N ARG A 186 10.71 15.73 19.57
CA ARG A 186 11.47 15.65 20.83
C ARG A 186 12.48 16.75 21.04
N ASP A 187 12.94 17.37 19.97
CA ASP A 187 13.99 18.39 20.05
C ASP A 187 13.33 19.75 20.30
N GLU A 188 13.47 20.22 21.54
CA GLU A 188 12.87 21.47 22.00
C GLU A 188 13.40 22.69 21.23
N SER A 189 14.64 22.64 20.70
CA SER A 189 15.15 23.73 19.87
C SER A 189 14.29 23.93 18.63
N VAL A 190 13.93 22.85 17.94
CA VAL A 190 13.08 22.87 16.75
C VAL A 190 11.62 23.13 17.10
N MET A 191 11.10 22.52 18.17
CA MET A 191 9.72 22.77 18.62
C MET A 191 9.51 24.23 19.02
N SER A 192 10.49 24.86 19.65
CA SER A 192 10.44 26.28 19.98
C SER A 192 10.34 27.16 18.73
N LEU A 193 10.97 26.79 17.61
CA LEU A 193 10.85 27.51 16.33
C LEU A 193 9.44 27.42 15.76
N PHE A 194 8.80 26.25 15.83
CA PHE A 194 7.41 26.11 15.40
C PHE A 194 6.47 26.96 16.27
N ARG A 195 6.67 26.97 17.60
CA ARG A 195 5.86 27.83 18.50
C ARG A 195 6.11 29.32 18.24
N GLN A 196 7.35 29.73 18.01
CA GLN A 196 7.70 31.10 17.62
C GLN A 196 7.09 31.49 16.27
N ALA A 197 7.07 30.57 15.29
CA ALA A 197 6.44 30.80 14.01
C ALA A 197 4.93 31.04 14.16
N LEU A 198 4.24 30.28 15.01
CA LEU A 198 2.81 30.47 15.29
C LEU A 198 2.50 31.83 15.93
N GLY A 199 3.44 32.39 16.70
CA GLY A 199 3.28 33.73 17.30
C GLY A 199 3.46 34.88 16.31
N ARG A 200 3.85 34.62 15.05
CA ARG A 200 4.04 35.66 14.03
C ARG A 200 2.75 35.93 13.24
N PRO A 201 2.63 37.11 12.58
CA PRO A 201 1.51 37.37 11.69
C PRO A 201 1.47 36.37 10.54
N ASN A 202 0.26 35.87 10.21
CA ASN A 202 0.00 34.94 9.12
C ASN A 202 0.89 33.67 9.13
N PRO A 203 0.85 32.87 10.21
CA PRO A 203 1.67 31.68 10.31
C PRO A 203 1.16 30.57 9.39
N PHE A 204 2.06 29.92 8.66
CA PHE A 204 1.81 28.78 7.78
C PHE A 204 0.59 28.96 6.85
N PRO A 205 0.62 29.93 5.91
CA PRO A 205 -0.55 30.30 5.10
C PRO A 205 -1.15 29.14 4.28
N HIS A 206 -0.35 28.10 3.96
CA HIS A 206 -0.83 26.92 3.25
C HIS A 206 -1.11 25.70 4.16
N GLY A 207 -0.94 25.84 5.47
CA GLY A 207 -1.21 24.82 6.48
C GLY A 207 0.04 24.20 7.10
N LEU A 208 -0.16 23.51 8.23
CA LEU A 208 0.87 22.80 8.98
C LEU A 208 0.45 21.34 9.17
N PHE A 209 1.06 20.43 8.43
CA PHE A 209 0.73 19.00 8.48
C PHE A 209 1.86 18.24 9.16
N TRP A 210 1.56 17.63 10.30
CA TRP A 210 2.50 16.78 11.01
C TRP A 210 2.20 15.32 10.71
N THR A 211 3.18 14.55 10.26
CA THR A 211 2.97 13.14 9.91
C THR A 211 3.60 12.20 10.92
N GLY A 212 2.94 11.08 11.20
CA GLY A 212 3.49 10.04 12.07
C GLY A 212 2.97 8.66 11.74
N MET A 213 3.69 7.64 12.21
CA MET A 213 3.37 6.25 11.90
C MET A 213 2.06 5.82 12.55
N ARG A 214 1.20 5.13 11.81
CA ARG A 214 -0.06 4.57 12.32
C ARG A 214 0.19 3.75 13.60
N GLY A 215 -0.53 4.08 14.66
CA GLY A 215 -0.44 3.40 15.96
C GLY A 215 0.76 3.80 16.83
N ALA A 216 1.59 4.76 16.41
CA ALA A 216 2.62 5.34 17.27
C ALA A 216 1.99 6.41 18.20
N PRO A 217 2.43 6.50 19.47
CA PRO A 217 1.94 7.54 20.37
C PRO A 217 2.40 8.93 19.90
N VAL A 218 1.46 9.89 19.91
CA VAL A 218 1.76 11.31 19.63
C VAL A 218 2.31 11.95 20.90
N LEU A 219 3.40 12.72 20.77
CA LEU A 219 3.98 13.43 21.90
C LEU A 219 3.11 14.65 22.28
N PRO A 220 2.96 14.96 23.59
CA PRO A 220 2.18 16.13 24.04
C PRO A 220 2.60 17.43 23.35
N ALA A 221 3.90 17.67 23.20
CA ALA A 221 4.43 18.87 22.53
C ALA A 221 3.94 19.03 21.08
N VAL A 222 3.68 17.92 20.36
CA VAL A 222 3.15 17.96 18.99
C VAL A 222 1.64 18.18 19.02
N SER A 223 0.91 17.50 19.91
CA SER A 223 -0.53 17.71 20.07
C SER A 223 -0.84 19.16 20.43
N GLU A 224 -0.14 19.71 21.43
CA GLU A 224 -0.26 21.12 21.85
C GLU A 224 0.07 22.09 20.72
N LEU A 225 1.10 21.80 19.91
CA LEU A 225 1.45 22.63 18.75
C LEU A 225 0.33 22.65 17.70
N ILE A 226 -0.26 21.49 17.39
CA ILE A 226 -1.34 21.39 16.41
C ILE A 226 -2.60 22.09 16.93
N GLU A 227 -2.95 21.90 18.19
CA GLU A 227 -4.09 22.60 18.83
C GLU A 227 -3.89 24.12 18.84
N ALA A 228 -2.68 24.59 19.17
CA ALA A 228 -2.34 26.01 19.12
C ALA A 228 -2.42 26.55 17.69
N ALA A 229 -1.96 25.79 16.69
CA ALA A 229 -2.04 26.18 15.28
C ALA A 229 -3.49 26.30 14.79
N VAL A 230 -4.35 25.34 15.14
CA VAL A 230 -5.79 25.40 14.82
C VAL A 230 -6.44 26.60 15.50
N SER A 231 -6.10 26.87 16.77
CA SER A 231 -6.61 28.02 17.52
C SER A 231 -6.17 29.36 16.93
N ALA A 232 -4.99 29.40 16.31
CA ALA A 232 -4.47 30.56 15.57
C ALA A 232 -5.06 30.70 14.14
N GLY A 233 -6.00 29.84 13.74
CA GLY A 233 -6.65 29.88 12.43
C GLY A 233 -5.85 29.20 11.31
N VAL A 234 -4.79 28.46 11.63
CA VAL A 234 -3.99 27.71 10.65
C VAL A 234 -4.69 26.39 10.35
N ARG A 235 -4.70 25.99 9.07
CA ARG A 235 -5.09 24.62 8.68
C ARG A 235 -4.01 23.64 9.14
N ALA A 236 -4.15 23.11 10.36
CA ALA A 236 -3.20 22.18 10.96
C ALA A 236 -3.83 20.83 11.28
N ALA A 237 -3.08 19.76 11.04
CA ALA A 237 -3.55 18.40 11.34
C ALA A 237 -2.38 17.45 11.57
N TYR A 238 -2.62 16.48 12.45
CA TYR A 238 -1.78 15.28 12.55
C TYR A 238 -2.29 14.21 11.57
N VAL A 239 -1.42 13.73 10.69
CA VAL A 239 -1.75 12.79 9.61
C VAL A 239 -1.04 11.46 9.85
N GLU A 240 -1.84 10.42 10.06
CA GLU A 240 -1.31 9.05 10.17
C GLU A 240 -0.86 8.51 8.81
N VAL A 241 0.36 7.98 8.78
CA VAL A 241 0.98 7.38 7.59
C VAL A 241 1.50 5.98 7.90
N ASP A 242 1.55 5.11 6.88
CA ASP A 242 2.06 3.74 7.07
C ASP A 242 3.60 3.76 7.18
N THR A 243 4.28 4.44 6.26
CA THR A 243 5.73 4.68 6.25
C THR A 243 6.05 5.99 5.53
N PHE A 244 7.27 6.51 5.72
CA PHE A 244 7.78 7.67 4.96
C PHE A 244 7.73 7.42 3.45
N ASP A 245 8.21 6.27 2.99
CA ASP A 245 8.19 5.91 1.57
C ASP A 245 6.75 5.86 1.02
N ALA A 246 5.80 5.31 1.78
CA ALA A 246 4.39 5.26 1.37
C ALA A 246 3.77 6.66 1.27
N LEU A 247 4.05 7.55 2.22
CA LEU A 247 3.62 8.95 2.16
C LEU A 247 4.15 9.62 0.89
N MET A 248 5.47 9.56 0.68
CA MET A 248 6.13 10.24 -0.44
C MET A 248 5.63 9.70 -1.80
N LEU A 249 5.48 8.38 -1.94
CA LEU A 249 4.95 7.77 -3.17
C LEU A 249 3.48 8.15 -3.42
N ARG A 250 2.66 8.24 -2.36
CA ARG A 250 1.27 8.72 -2.48
C ARG A 250 1.23 10.18 -2.88
N MET A 251 2.07 11.04 -2.31
CA MET A 251 2.18 12.44 -2.70
C MET A 251 2.57 12.55 -4.17
N TRP A 252 3.64 11.86 -4.59
CA TRP A 252 4.11 11.86 -5.97
C TRP A 252 3.04 11.43 -6.97
N ARG A 253 2.27 10.37 -6.64
CA ARG A 253 1.19 9.85 -7.50
C ARG A 253 0.05 10.85 -7.71
N ASN A 254 -0.23 11.70 -6.72
CA ASN A 254 -1.33 12.66 -6.78
C ASN A 254 -0.91 14.04 -7.34
N LEU A 255 0.32 14.19 -7.83
CA LEU A 255 0.76 15.43 -8.46
C LEU A 255 0.12 15.59 -9.86
N PRO A 256 -0.44 16.77 -10.18
CA PRO A 256 -1.13 17.02 -11.45
C PRO A 256 -0.19 16.98 -12.66
N SER A 257 1.08 17.35 -12.50
CA SER A 257 2.09 17.33 -13.55
C SER A 257 3.38 16.65 -13.06
N ARG A 258 3.70 15.49 -13.64
CA ARG A 258 4.94 14.74 -13.35
C ARG A 258 5.87 14.84 -14.55
N PRO A 259 7.05 15.45 -14.43
CA PRO A 259 8.06 15.39 -15.49
C PRO A 259 8.44 13.92 -15.76
N SER A 260 8.31 13.48 -17.00
CA SER A 260 8.48 12.07 -17.39
C SER A 260 9.89 11.52 -17.12
N ASP A 261 10.89 12.40 -17.19
CA ASP A 261 12.30 12.16 -16.89
C ASP A 261 12.54 11.87 -15.39
N LEU A 262 11.87 12.61 -14.50
CA LEU A 262 11.96 12.40 -13.06
C LEU A 262 11.13 11.18 -12.64
N GLU A 263 9.99 10.96 -13.27
CA GLU A 263 9.11 9.81 -12.99
C GLU A 263 9.84 8.49 -13.25
N ALA A 264 10.58 8.35 -14.35
CA ALA A 264 11.36 7.15 -14.66
C ALA A 264 12.41 6.84 -13.58
N LYS A 265 13.03 7.87 -12.98
CA LYS A 265 14.07 7.72 -11.97
C LYS A 265 13.51 7.47 -10.57
N VAL A 266 12.37 8.08 -10.22
CA VAL A 266 11.61 7.75 -9.00
C VAL A 266 11.10 6.30 -9.06
N ARG A 267 10.69 5.83 -10.24
CA ARG A 267 10.17 4.47 -10.48
C ARG A 267 11.24 3.37 -10.57
N LYS A 268 12.56 3.67 -10.51
CA LYS A 268 13.62 2.62 -10.47
C LYS A 268 13.43 1.58 -9.36
N SER A 269 12.64 1.89 -8.32
CA SER A 269 12.31 1.00 -7.20
C SER A 269 10.98 0.24 -7.33
N LEU A 270 10.16 0.47 -8.36
CA LEU A 270 9.35 -0.63 -8.88
C LEU A 270 10.37 -1.55 -9.54
N PRO A 271 10.44 -2.85 -9.19
CA PRO A 271 11.34 -3.76 -9.88
C PRO A 271 11.15 -3.51 -11.36
N ALA A 272 12.23 -3.05 -12.03
CA ALA A 272 12.27 -3.05 -13.48
C ALA A 272 11.70 -4.40 -13.89
N ALA A 273 10.79 -4.44 -14.86
CA ALA A 273 10.34 -5.71 -15.40
C ALA A 273 11.57 -6.38 -16.00
N VAL A 274 12.33 -7.09 -15.16
CA VAL A 274 13.42 -7.94 -15.58
C VAL A 274 12.68 -9.07 -16.23
N SER A 275 12.46 -8.92 -17.53
CA SER A 275 12.09 -10.02 -18.40
C SER A 275 13.32 -10.92 -18.48
N ILE A 276 13.58 -11.65 -17.40
CA ILE A 276 14.44 -12.83 -17.47
C ILE A 276 13.77 -13.70 -18.51
N ALA A 277 14.43 -13.90 -19.65
CA ALA A 277 13.92 -14.79 -20.68
C ALA A 277 13.61 -16.13 -19.98
N VAL A 278 12.32 -16.48 -19.93
CA VAL A 278 11.91 -17.74 -19.34
C VAL A 278 12.55 -18.82 -20.23
N PRO A 279 13.37 -19.72 -19.67
CA PRO A 279 13.94 -20.83 -20.43
C PRO A 279 12.86 -21.56 -21.23
N SER A 280 13.22 -22.12 -22.38
CA SER A 280 12.31 -22.98 -23.14
C SER A 280 11.79 -24.12 -22.23
N PRO A 281 10.52 -24.52 -22.35
CA PRO A 281 9.96 -25.60 -21.53
C PRO A 281 10.83 -26.86 -21.60
N GLY A 282 11.29 -27.35 -20.44
CA GLY A 282 12.01 -28.63 -20.34
C GLY A 282 11.11 -29.83 -20.62
N THR A 283 11.71 -30.99 -20.88
CA THR A 283 11.00 -32.27 -21.10
C THR A 283 10.67 -33.02 -19.81
N ALA A 284 11.25 -32.60 -18.67
CA ALA A 284 11.00 -33.19 -17.36
C ALA A 284 9.59 -32.85 -16.84
N PRO A 285 8.96 -33.74 -16.06
CA PRO A 285 7.65 -33.47 -15.47
C PRO A 285 7.69 -32.25 -14.55
N PRO A 286 6.65 -31.39 -14.57
CA PRO A 286 6.61 -30.19 -13.75
C PRO A 286 6.52 -30.53 -12.26
N LEU A 287 7.31 -29.83 -11.43
CA LEU A 287 7.34 -30.03 -9.98
C LEU A 287 6.11 -29.49 -9.27
N LEU A 288 5.54 -28.38 -9.76
CA LEU A 288 4.41 -27.69 -9.15
C LEU A 288 3.36 -27.33 -10.20
N ARG A 289 2.10 -27.64 -9.90
CA ARG A 289 0.95 -27.10 -10.63
C ARG A 289 0.53 -25.78 -9.99
N LEU A 290 0.31 -24.77 -10.82
CA LEU A 290 -0.22 -23.48 -10.38
C LEU A 290 -1.74 -23.44 -10.56
N ASN A 291 -2.40 -22.49 -9.91
CA ASN A 291 -3.85 -22.32 -9.95
C ASN A 291 -4.32 -21.25 -10.95
N ALA A 292 -3.48 -20.93 -11.93
CA ALA A 292 -3.70 -19.88 -12.92
C ALA A 292 -4.10 -20.49 -14.28
N LEU A 293 -5.26 -20.10 -14.80
CA LEU A 293 -5.75 -20.45 -16.14
C LEU A 293 -5.47 -19.28 -17.11
N PRO A 294 -4.98 -19.52 -18.33
CA PRO A 294 -4.74 -18.44 -19.29
C PRO A 294 -6.08 -17.89 -19.80
N ILE A 295 -6.25 -16.57 -19.74
CA ILE A 295 -7.36 -15.86 -20.40
C ILE A 295 -6.89 -15.50 -21.82
N ALA A 296 -7.59 -16.02 -22.82
CA ALA A 296 -7.32 -15.78 -24.23
C ALA A 296 -7.95 -14.46 -24.71
N ALA A 297 -9.14 -14.13 -24.22
CA ALA A 297 -9.85 -12.90 -24.56
C ALA A 297 -10.56 -12.32 -23.32
N LEU A 298 -10.44 -11.00 -23.17
CA LEU A 298 -11.19 -10.18 -22.23
C LEU A 298 -12.21 -9.32 -23.01
N PRO A 299 -13.30 -8.89 -22.37
CA PRO A 299 -14.21 -7.94 -22.99
C PRO A 299 -13.50 -6.62 -23.26
N SER A 300 -13.62 -6.12 -24.48
CA SER A 300 -13.06 -4.84 -24.91
C SER A 300 -14.07 -3.70 -24.88
N ARG A 301 -15.35 -3.99 -24.65
CA ARG A 301 -16.44 -3.01 -24.72
C ARG A 301 -17.41 -3.12 -23.54
N ALA A 302 -17.94 -1.98 -23.12
CA ALA A 302 -19.00 -1.84 -22.11
C ALA A 302 -19.95 -0.72 -22.50
N LEU A 303 -21.13 -0.69 -21.89
CA LEU A 303 -21.97 0.50 -21.90
C LEU A 303 -21.45 1.51 -20.86
N MET A 304 -21.53 2.79 -21.20
CA MET A 304 -21.20 3.90 -20.31
C MET A 304 -22.44 4.73 -20.03
N VAL A 305 -22.67 4.99 -18.75
CA VAL A 305 -23.66 5.95 -18.27
C VAL A 305 -22.92 7.20 -17.78
N ARG A 306 -23.26 8.35 -18.38
CA ARG A 306 -22.87 9.65 -17.82
C ARG A 306 -23.89 10.08 -16.77
N PRO A 307 -23.52 10.12 -15.49
CA PRO A 307 -24.44 10.54 -14.45
C PRO A 307 -24.63 12.07 -14.48
N ARG A 308 -25.84 12.56 -14.18
CA ARG A 308 -26.13 14.01 -14.09
C ARG A 308 -25.55 14.66 -12.83
N GLU A 309 -25.38 13.86 -11.79
CA GLU A 309 -24.86 14.23 -10.47
C GLU A 309 -23.87 13.17 -10.02
N ASP A 310 -22.94 13.50 -9.12
CA ASP A 310 -22.00 12.53 -8.59
C ASP A 310 -22.72 11.44 -7.78
N ILE A 311 -22.62 10.19 -8.25
CA ILE A 311 -23.15 9.02 -7.55
C ILE A 311 -22.04 8.43 -6.68
N ASP A 312 -22.34 8.23 -5.39
CA ASP A 312 -21.46 7.55 -4.45
C ASP A 312 -21.53 6.02 -4.59
N TRP A 313 -20.56 5.32 -4.00
CA TRP A 313 -20.50 3.86 -4.08
C TRP A 313 -21.71 3.15 -3.45
N PRO A 314 -22.20 3.56 -2.26
CA PRO A 314 -23.41 2.99 -1.67
C PRO A 314 -24.63 3.07 -2.59
N SER A 315 -24.89 4.24 -3.19
CA SER A 315 -26.04 4.41 -4.10
C SER A 315 -25.90 3.54 -5.35
N LEU A 316 -24.70 3.44 -5.91
CA LEU A 316 -24.44 2.54 -7.05
C LEU A 316 -24.74 1.07 -6.71
N ARG A 317 -24.39 0.63 -5.49
CA ARG A 317 -24.67 -0.73 -5.02
C ARG A 317 -26.15 -0.95 -4.78
N THR A 318 -26.89 0.05 -4.29
CA THR A 318 -28.34 0.00 -4.17
C THR A 318 -28.99 -0.16 -5.54
N ILE A 319 -28.60 0.64 -6.54
CA ILE A 319 -29.09 0.53 -7.92
C ILE A 319 -28.86 -0.89 -8.48
N GLN A 320 -27.67 -1.44 -8.28
CA GLN A 320 -27.35 -2.81 -8.72
C GLN A 320 -28.20 -3.86 -8.00
N SER A 321 -28.45 -3.67 -6.70
CA SER A 321 -29.26 -4.60 -5.89
C SER A 321 -30.73 -4.58 -6.29
N GLU A 322 -31.30 -3.40 -6.57
CA GLU A 322 -32.69 -3.24 -7.03
C GLU A 322 -32.90 -3.82 -8.43
N ALA A 323 -31.84 -3.88 -9.24
CA ALA A 323 -31.84 -4.54 -10.54
C ALA A 323 -31.65 -6.07 -10.46
N GLU A 324 -31.66 -6.67 -9.25
CA GLU A 324 -31.66 -8.12 -9.03
C GLU A 324 -30.56 -8.89 -9.79
N SER A 325 -29.35 -8.33 -9.86
CA SER A 325 -28.20 -8.90 -10.61
C SER A 325 -28.36 -8.97 -12.13
N ARG A 326 -29.37 -8.30 -12.71
CA ARG A 326 -29.51 -8.16 -14.18
C ARG A 326 -28.55 -7.14 -14.80
N ILE A 327 -27.87 -6.37 -13.95
CA ILE A 327 -26.84 -5.42 -14.37
C ILE A 327 -25.59 -5.57 -13.50
N LEU A 328 -24.45 -5.28 -14.10
CA LEU A 328 -23.16 -5.09 -13.44
C LEU A 328 -22.75 -3.64 -13.64
N VAL A 329 -22.22 -3.01 -12.59
CA VAL A 329 -21.88 -1.58 -12.61
C VAL A 329 -20.56 -1.32 -11.88
N THR A 330 -19.80 -0.34 -12.37
CA THR A 330 -18.59 0.15 -11.68
C THR A 330 -18.37 1.63 -11.90
N LYS A 331 -17.66 2.28 -10.97
CA LYS A 331 -17.26 3.69 -11.07
C LYS A 331 -15.87 3.80 -11.70
N ALA A 332 -15.81 4.46 -12.85
CA ALA A 332 -14.61 5.01 -13.47
C ALA A 332 -14.79 6.55 -13.53
N PRO A 333 -14.06 7.34 -14.34
CA PRO A 333 -14.43 8.74 -14.61
C PRO A 333 -15.89 8.92 -15.07
N ASN A 334 -16.49 7.86 -15.63
CA ASN A 334 -17.92 7.69 -15.84
C ASN A 334 -18.37 6.34 -15.25
N ILE A 335 -19.68 6.02 -15.26
CA ILE A 335 -20.17 4.71 -14.80
C ILE A 335 -20.13 3.73 -15.96
N LEU A 336 -19.45 2.59 -15.79
CA LEU A 336 -19.46 1.50 -16.76
C LEU A 336 -20.50 0.45 -16.34
N CYS A 337 -21.19 -0.10 -17.32
CA CYS A 337 -22.31 -1.02 -17.15
C CYS A 337 -22.23 -2.19 -18.12
N TRP A 338 -22.65 -3.36 -17.65
CA TRP A 338 -23.06 -4.49 -18.48
C TRP A 338 -24.44 -4.97 -18.04
N GLY A 339 -25.22 -5.52 -18.95
CA GLY A 339 -26.61 -5.92 -18.74
C GLY A 339 -27.55 -5.30 -19.78
N GLU A 340 -28.81 -5.67 -19.71
CA GLU A 340 -29.81 -5.28 -20.71
C GLU A 340 -29.99 -3.75 -20.76
N PRO A 341 -29.90 -3.10 -21.95
CA PRO A 341 -29.99 -1.64 -22.06
C PRO A 341 -31.25 -1.03 -21.44
N ASP A 342 -32.40 -1.68 -21.59
CA ASP A 342 -33.68 -1.23 -21.01
C ASP A 342 -33.69 -1.32 -19.48
N THR A 343 -33.09 -2.37 -18.93
CA THR A 343 -32.94 -2.52 -17.48
C THR A 343 -31.96 -1.49 -16.93
N ILE A 344 -30.86 -1.20 -17.63
CA ILE A 344 -29.93 -0.12 -17.30
C ILE A 344 -30.63 1.24 -17.36
N ALA A 345 -31.39 1.52 -18.41
CA ALA A 345 -32.13 2.78 -18.56
C ALA A 345 -33.16 2.98 -17.44
N LYS A 346 -33.85 1.91 -17.01
CA LYS A 346 -34.77 1.94 -15.86
C LYS A 346 -34.02 2.17 -14.55
N ALA A 347 -32.92 1.44 -14.31
CA ALA A 347 -32.12 1.53 -13.10
C ALA A 347 -31.51 2.93 -12.90
N PHE A 348 -31.08 3.57 -14.00
CA PHE A 348 -30.51 4.92 -13.98
C PHE A 348 -31.51 6.02 -14.38
N LYS A 349 -32.83 5.77 -14.41
CA LYS A 349 -33.84 6.72 -14.92
C LYS A 349 -33.79 8.11 -14.27
N ARG A 350 -33.39 8.19 -12.99
CA ARG A 350 -33.24 9.45 -12.24
C ARG A 350 -31.86 10.10 -12.39
N HIS A 351 -30.88 9.37 -12.94
CA HIS A 351 -29.47 9.74 -12.89
C HIS A 351 -28.76 9.78 -14.26
N ALA A 352 -29.27 9.14 -15.30
CA ALA A 352 -28.60 9.04 -16.60
C ALA A 352 -28.93 10.20 -17.55
N ALA A 353 -27.92 10.70 -18.25
CA ALA A 353 -28.07 11.63 -19.38
C ALA A 353 -28.04 10.93 -20.74
N LYS A 354 -27.21 9.89 -20.89
CA LYS A 354 -27.01 9.12 -22.14
C LYS A 354 -26.38 7.76 -21.83
N ILE A 355 -26.73 6.73 -22.61
CA ILE A 355 -26.09 5.41 -22.62
C ILE A 355 -25.38 5.27 -23.97
N GLU A 356 -24.09 4.97 -23.97
CA GLU A 356 -23.33 4.71 -25.21
C GLU A 356 -22.25 3.65 -24.98
N GLY A 357 -21.90 2.90 -26.03
CA GLY A 357 -20.82 1.91 -25.97
C GLY A 357 -19.44 2.58 -25.95
N VAL A 358 -18.56 2.11 -25.07
CA VAL A 358 -17.19 2.60 -24.93
C VAL A 358 -16.20 1.44 -24.87
N ASP A 359 -14.97 1.73 -25.26
CA ASP A 359 -13.87 0.78 -25.13
C ASP A 359 -13.37 0.72 -23.69
N ILE A 360 -13.07 -0.49 -23.23
CA ILE A 360 -12.51 -0.77 -21.91
C ILE A 360 -11.00 -1.00 -22.05
N PRO A 361 -10.15 -0.38 -21.21
CA PRO A 361 -8.72 -0.66 -21.19
C PRO A 361 -8.41 -2.13 -20.94
N SER A 362 -7.46 -2.68 -21.69
CA SER A 362 -6.96 -4.04 -21.48
C SER A 362 -5.99 -4.16 -20.30
N ASP A 363 -5.43 -3.05 -19.82
CA ASP A 363 -4.58 -3.00 -18.62
C ASP A 363 -5.44 -2.86 -17.36
N LEU A 364 -5.50 -3.93 -16.59
CA LEU A 364 -6.29 -4.02 -15.35
C LEU A 364 -5.42 -3.84 -14.09
N ILE A 365 -4.13 -3.53 -14.24
CA ILE A 365 -3.14 -3.41 -13.14
C ILE A 365 -2.74 -1.95 -12.88
N ALA A 366 -2.91 -1.06 -13.86
CA ALA A 366 -2.70 0.38 -13.65
C ALA A 366 -3.41 0.87 -12.37
N GLY A 367 -2.77 1.74 -11.58
CA GLY A 367 -3.22 2.09 -10.23
C GLY A 367 -4.66 2.65 -10.15
N ASP A 368 -5.15 3.25 -11.22
CA ASP A 368 -6.51 3.81 -11.33
C ASP A 368 -7.53 2.78 -11.88
N ALA A 369 -7.07 1.59 -12.28
CA ALA A 369 -7.88 0.50 -12.83
C ALA A 369 -8.42 -0.48 -11.78
N LEU A 370 -8.23 -0.22 -10.46
CA LEU A 370 -8.76 -1.10 -9.41
C LEU A 370 -10.30 -1.29 -9.47
N PRO A 371 -11.12 -0.24 -9.68
CA PRO A 371 -12.56 -0.42 -9.88
C PRO A 371 -12.89 -1.23 -11.14
N LEU A 372 -12.07 -1.09 -12.19
CA LEU A 372 -12.23 -1.82 -13.44
C LEU A 372 -11.89 -3.30 -13.27
N LYS A 373 -10.79 -3.62 -12.58
CA LYS A 373 -10.42 -4.99 -12.24
C LYS A 373 -11.54 -5.69 -11.47
N GLY A 374 -12.12 -5.03 -10.48
CA GLY A 374 -13.25 -5.58 -9.73
C GLY A 374 -14.49 -5.81 -10.60
N PHE A 375 -14.77 -4.90 -11.54
CA PHE A 375 -15.86 -5.03 -12.50
C PHE A 375 -15.69 -6.24 -13.44
N VAL A 376 -14.48 -6.43 -13.98
CA VAL A 376 -14.16 -7.58 -14.84
C VAL A 376 -14.21 -8.89 -14.03
N GLU A 377 -13.69 -8.92 -12.80
CA GLU A 377 -13.78 -10.08 -11.90
C GLU A 377 -15.24 -10.45 -11.60
N GLU A 378 -16.09 -9.45 -11.39
CA GLU A 378 -17.52 -9.64 -11.17
C GLU A 378 -18.21 -10.18 -12.43
N GLY A 379 -17.89 -9.64 -13.61
CA GLY A 379 -18.35 -10.16 -14.90
C GLY A 379 -17.98 -11.63 -15.12
N ILE A 380 -16.73 -12.01 -14.81
CA ILE A 380 -16.29 -13.41 -14.86
C ILE A 380 -17.10 -14.27 -13.89
N ALA A 381 -17.29 -13.82 -12.65
CA ALA A 381 -18.06 -14.58 -11.67
C ALA A 381 -19.51 -14.78 -12.11
N THR A 382 -20.15 -13.76 -12.69
CA THR A 382 -21.50 -13.85 -13.24
C THR A 382 -21.57 -14.83 -14.41
N ALA A 383 -20.64 -14.73 -15.36
CA ALA A 383 -20.58 -15.66 -16.51
C ALA A 383 -20.31 -17.12 -16.08
N LEU A 384 -19.48 -17.31 -15.06
CA LEU A 384 -19.19 -18.63 -14.50
C LEU A 384 -20.33 -19.21 -13.67
N ALA A 385 -21.11 -18.37 -12.98
CA ALA A 385 -22.26 -18.83 -12.21
C ALA A 385 -23.46 -19.15 -13.12
N ARG A 386 -23.56 -18.52 -14.29
CA ARG A 386 -24.67 -18.73 -15.23
C ARG A 386 -24.75 -20.20 -15.65
N ASP A 387 -25.98 -20.73 -15.65
CA ASP A 387 -26.32 -22.10 -16.04
C ASP A 387 -25.59 -23.18 -15.23
N ARG A 388 -25.09 -22.82 -14.05
CA ARG A 388 -24.39 -23.73 -13.14
C ARG A 388 -25.01 -23.64 -11.74
N PRO A 389 -24.98 -24.73 -10.97
CA PRO A 389 -25.42 -24.77 -9.57
C PRO A 389 -24.41 -24.05 -8.64
N LEU A 390 -24.15 -22.77 -8.92
CA LEU A 390 -23.22 -21.92 -8.20
C LEU A 390 -23.89 -20.61 -7.82
N LEU A 391 -23.70 -20.17 -6.58
CA LEU A 391 -24.15 -18.87 -6.11
C LEU A 391 -22.96 -17.92 -5.96
N ILE A 392 -23.17 -16.66 -6.32
CA ILE A 392 -22.17 -15.61 -6.11
C ILE A 392 -22.32 -15.06 -4.69
N ARG A 393 -21.19 -14.98 -3.97
CA ARG A 393 -21.05 -14.29 -2.70
C ARG A 393 -19.89 -13.30 -2.79
N ARG A 394 -19.89 -12.31 -1.89
CA ARG A 394 -18.86 -11.27 -1.85
C ARG A 394 -18.18 -11.24 -0.50
N ARG A 395 -16.87 -11.00 -0.51
CA ARG A 395 -16.11 -10.64 0.69
C ARG A 395 -15.17 -9.49 0.34
N GLY A 396 -15.50 -8.29 0.81
CA GLY A 396 -14.90 -7.07 0.26
C GLY A 396 -15.24 -6.94 -1.23
N ASN A 397 -14.25 -6.62 -2.06
CA ASN A 397 -14.41 -6.46 -3.51
C ASN A 397 -14.22 -7.75 -4.33
N SER A 398 -13.92 -8.89 -3.70
CA SER A 398 -13.66 -10.13 -4.43
C SER A 398 -14.90 -11.02 -4.52
N PRO A 399 -15.29 -11.47 -5.73
CA PRO A 399 -16.35 -12.43 -5.90
C PRO A 399 -15.88 -13.85 -5.52
N ILE A 400 -16.79 -14.60 -4.90
CA ILE A 400 -16.58 -15.99 -4.49
C ILE A 400 -17.79 -16.78 -4.97
N LEU A 401 -17.55 -17.83 -5.75
CA LEU A 401 -18.57 -18.78 -6.19
C LEU A 401 -18.69 -19.88 -5.14
N ILE A 402 -19.90 -20.18 -4.69
CA ILE A 402 -20.19 -21.24 -3.73
C ILE A 402 -21.06 -22.31 -4.37
N ALA A 403 -20.88 -23.57 -3.99
CA ALA A 403 -21.76 -24.65 -4.41
C ALA A 403 -23.21 -24.38 -3.92
N ASP A 404 -24.17 -24.41 -4.84
CA ASP A 404 -25.58 -24.31 -4.51
C ASP A 404 -26.14 -25.71 -4.17
N ALA A 405 -26.48 -25.91 -2.90
CA ALA A 405 -27.09 -27.17 -2.46
C ALA A 405 -28.55 -27.30 -2.87
N HIS A 406 -29.20 -26.20 -3.27
CA HIS A 406 -30.62 -26.13 -3.56
C HIS A 406 -30.92 -26.10 -5.07
N ALA A 407 -29.90 -26.16 -5.91
CA ALA A 407 -30.07 -26.23 -7.36
C ALA A 407 -30.80 -27.53 -7.77
N GLN A 408 -31.64 -27.42 -8.80
CA GLN A 408 -32.43 -28.54 -9.31
C GLN A 408 -31.56 -29.64 -9.93
N ASP A 409 -30.48 -29.25 -10.62
CA ASP A 409 -29.49 -30.16 -11.17
C ASP A 409 -28.13 -29.96 -10.51
N LEU A 410 -27.67 -30.99 -9.79
CA LEU A 410 -26.36 -31.04 -9.14
C LEU A 410 -25.32 -31.81 -9.96
N SER A 411 -25.70 -32.36 -11.13
CA SER A 411 -24.79 -33.08 -12.03
C SER A 411 -23.53 -32.29 -12.38
N PRO A 412 -23.56 -30.94 -12.57
CA PRO A 412 -22.35 -30.18 -12.85
C PRO A 412 -21.37 -30.14 -11.67
N LEU A 413 -21.81 -30.38 -10.43
CA LEU A 413 -20.96 -30.45 -9.23
C LEU A 413 -20.40 -31.85 -8.96
N GLN A 414 -20.78 -32.86 -9.75
CA GLN A 414 -20.33 -34.23 -9.55
C GLN A 414 -18.80 -34.34 -9.41
N PRO A 415 -17.97 -33.70 -10.26
CA PRO A 415 -16.51 -33.76 -10.11
C PRO A 415 -16.02 -33.30 -8.72
N LEU A 416 -16.66 -32.25 -8.18
CA LEU A 416 -16.30 -31.70 -6.88
C LEU A 416 -16.73 -32.63 -5.74
N SER A 417 -17.95 -33.19 -5.86
CA SER A 417 -18.45 -34.16 -4.88
C SER A 417 -17.62 -35.45 -4.86
N SER A 418 -17.09 -35.90 -6.00
CA SER A 418 -16.21 -37.05 -6.07
C SER A 418 -14.82 -36.78 -5.45
N ALA A 419 -14.32 -35.55 -5.55
CA ALA A 419 -13.00 -35.18 -5.02
C ALA A 419 -13.02 -34.89 -3.50
N ILE A 420 -14.11 -34.35 -2.96
CA ILE A 420 -14.18 -33.82 -1.58
C ILE A 420 -15.26 -34.51 -0.74
N GLY A 421 -16.21 -35.19 -1.38
CA GLY A 421 -17.41 -35.71 -0.73
C GLY A 421 -18.47 -34.61 -0.58
N LYS A 422 -18.92 -34.41 0.67
CA LYS A 422 -19.98 -33.43 0.98
C LYS A 422 -19.56 -32.01 0.58
N LEU A 423 -20.44 -31.28 -0.11
CA LEU A 423 -20.15 -29.94 -0.63
C LEU A 423 -20.66 -28.80 0.26
N THR A 424 -21.72 -29.05 1.03
CA THR A 424 -22.35 -28.06 1.90
C THR A 424 -22.81 -28.72 3.20
N GLY A 425 -23.01 -27.95 4.26
CA GLY A 425 -23.57 -28.48 5.50
C GLY A 425 -23.66 -27.48 6.64
N GLN A 426 -24.18 -27.93 7.77
CA GLN A 426 -24.14 -27.18 9.03
C GLN A 426 -22.83 -27.48 9.77
N VAL A 427 -22.27 -26.48 10.44
CA VAL A 427 -21.20 -26.64 11.42
C VAL A 427 -21.86 -26.92 12.78
N THR A 428 -21.96 -28.20 13.14
CA THR A 428 -22.63 -28.61 14.39
C THR A 428 -21.88 -28.08 15.61
N GLY A 429 -22.61 -27.56 16.61
CA GLY A 429 -22.04 -27.07 17.86
C GLY A 429 -21.44 -25.66 17.80
N VAL A 430 -21.41 -25.02 16.63
CA VAL A 430 -20.91 -23.64 16.46
C VAL A 430 -22.07 -22.71 16.14
N PHE A 431 -22.13 -21.58 16.84
CA PHE A 431 -23.12 -20.52 16.64
C PHE A 431 -22.42 -19.21 16.27
N ALA A 432 -23.12 -18.38 15.50
CA ALA A 432 -22.64 -17.06 15.13
C ALA A 432 -22.59 -16.11 16.35
N PRO A 433 -21.53 -15.31 16.52
CA PRO A 433 -21.35 -14.42 17.67
C PRO A 433 -22.37 -13.28 17.67
N VAL A 434 -23.16 -13.16 18.74
CA VAL A 434 -24.21 -12.14 18.90
C VAL A 434 -23.61 -10.72 18.96
N ASP A 435 -24.27 -9.75 18.33
CA ASP A 435 -23.94 -8.32 18.34
C ASP A 435 -25.22 -7.47 18.38
N ASP A 436 -25.09 -6.14 18.49
CA ASP A 436 -26.23 -5.21 18.62
C ASP A 436 -27.19 -5.28 17.42
N GLU A 437 -26.69 -5.64 16.23
CA GLU A 437 -27.48 -5.79 15.00
C GLU A 437 -28.10 -7.20 14.88
N HIS A 438 -27.51 -8.20 15.56
CA HIS A 438 -27.92 -9.61 15.50
C HIS A 438 -28.02 -10.22 16.90
N PRO A 439 -29.08 -9.90 17.67
CA PRO A 439 -29.21 -10.26 19.09
C PRO A 439 -29.42 -11.77 19.32
N THR A 440 -29.66 -12.54 18.27
CA THR A 440 -29.93 -13.98 18.35
C THR A 440 -28.77 -14.84 17.81
N PRO A 441 -28.39 -15.91 18.52
CA PRO A 441 -27.44 -16.89 18.00
C PRO A 441 -27.98 -17.54 16.74
N ALA A 442 -27.22 -17.46 15.64
CA ALA A 442 -27.59 -18.08 14.38
C ALA A 442 -26.81 -19.39 14.16
N LYS A 443 -27.46 -20.40 13.60
CA LYS A 443 -26.79 -21.63 13.16
C LYS A 443 -25.76 -21.31 12.07
N VAL A 444 -24.64 -22.00 12.11
CA VAL A 444 -23.53 -21.79 11.16
C VAL A 444 -23.57 -22.85 10.07
N PHE A 445 -23.48 -22.41 8.82
CA PHE A 445 -23.44 -23.24 7.63
C PHE A 445 -22.15 -23.01 6.85
N TRP A 446 -21.80 -23.98 6.02
CA TRP A 446 -20.61 -23.92 5.17
C TRP A 446 -20.91 -24.48 3.78
N ALA A 447 -20.12 -24.03 2.80
CA ALA A 447 -20.15 -24.53 1.43
C ALA A 447 -18.72 -24.55 0.86
N GLU A 448 -18.40 -25.56 0.03
CA GLU A 448 -17.24 -25.50 -0.85
C GLU A 448 -17.41 -24.32 -1.80
N ALA A 449 -16.31 -23.59 -1.96
CA ALA A 449 -16.28 -22.36 -2.69
C ALA A 449 -15.03 -22.27 -3.57
N VAL A 450 -15.04 -21.33 -4.49
CA VAL A 450 -13.86 -20.95 -5.25
C VAL A 450 -13.82 -19.44 -5.37
N ARG A 451 -12.68 -18.86 -5.00
CA ARG A 451 -12.42 -17.45 -5.26
C ARG A 451 -11.83 -17.33 -6.66
N VAL A 452 -12.41 -16.43 -7.46
CA VAL A 452 -11.91 -16.10 -8.78
C VAL A 452 -11.32 -14.69 -8.75
N SER A 453 -10.16 -14.52 -9.38
CA SER A 453 -9.51 -13.20 -9.51
C SER A 453 -8.63 -13.15 -10.74
N ILE A 454 -8.32 -11.94 -11.21
CA ILE A 454 -7.50 -11.73 -12.41
C ILE A 454 -6.13 -11.20 -12.00
N THR A 455 -5.09 -11.68 -12.68
CA THR A 455 -3.74 -11.09 -12.63
C THR A 455 -3.15 -11.03 -14.03
N GLN A 456 -2.38 -9.99 -14.34
CA GLN A 456 -1.60 -9.90 -15.58
C GLN A 456 -0.12 -9.98 -15.23
N LYS A 457 0.59 -10.90 -15.89
CA LYS A 457 2.02 -11.14 -15.70
C LYS A 457 2.63 -11.48 -17.05
N ASN A 458 3.78 -10.88 -17.35
CA ASN A 458 4.54 -11.09 -18.59
C ASN A 458 3.69 -10.88 -19.87
N GLY A 459 2.84 -9.85 -19.87
CA GLY A 459 1.97 -9.54 -21.02
C GLY A 459 0.78 -10.50 -21.22
N ALA A 460 0.62 -11.51 -20.35
CA ALA A 460 -0.51 -12.44 -20.37
C ALA A 460 -1.47 -12.18 -19.21
N THR A 461 -2.76 -12.40 -19.45
CA THR A 461 -3.81 -12.32 -18.44
C THR A 461 -4.15 -13.72 -17.94
N TRP A 462 -4.27 -13.87 -16.62
CA TRP A 462 -4.51 -15.13 -15.94
C TRP A 462 -5.72 -15.04 -15.02
N LEU A 463 -6.60 -16.03 -15.10
CA LEU A 463 -7.68 -16.29 -14.15
C LEU A 463 -7.11 -17.17 -13.01
N LEU A 464 -7.03 -16.62 -11.81
CA LEU A 464 -6.67 -17.37 -10.62
C LEU A 464 -7.92 -18.05 -10.04
N VAL A 465 -7.81 -19.36 -9.85
CA VAL A 465 -8.85 -20.22 -9.29
C VAL A 465 -8.37 -20.68 -7.92
N ASP A 466 -8.92 -20.15 -6.84
CA ASP A 466 -8.48 -20.46 -5.47
C ASP A 466 -9.58 -21.22 -4.71
N PRO A 467 -9.51 -22.57 -4.64
CA PRO A 467 -10.45 -23.37 -3.86
C PRO A 467 -10.51 -22.92 -2.40
N HIS A 468 -11.73 -22.63 -1.93
CA HIS A 468 -11.99 -22.00 -0.65
C HIS A 468 -13.18 -22.66 0.06
N ILE A 469 -13.45 -22.26 1.30
CA ILE A 469 -14.63 -22.71 2.08
C ILE A 469 -15.36 -21.47 2.59
N TRP A 470 -16.60 -21.32 2.17
CA TRP A 470 -17.49 -20.24 2.61
C TRP A 470 -18.13 -20.62 3.95
N ILE A 471 -18.23 -19.66 4.87
CA ILE A 471 -18.91 -19.80 6.17
C ILE A 471 -20.03 -18.76 6.21
N TRP A 472 -21.22 -19.19 6.62
CA TRP A 472 -22.39 -18.36 6.75
C TRP A 472 -23.02 -18.51 8.14
N PRO A 473 -23.41 -17.42 8.83
CA PRO A 473 -23.21 -16.03 8.44
C PRO A 473 -21.72 -15.64 8.50
N PRO A 474 -21.27 -14.59 7.77
CA PRO A 474 -19.84 -14.27 7.66
C PRO A 474 -19.15 -13.98 9.01
N ARG A 475 -19.89 -13.40 9.98
CA ARG A 475 -19.44 -13.17 11.37
C ARG A 475 -19.02 -14.45 12.11
N ALA A 476 -19.57 -15.60 11.73
CA ALA A 476 -19.26 -16.89 12.35
C ALA A 476 -17.94 -17.50 11.89
N ARG A 477 -17.24 -16.90 10.90
CA ARG A 477 -16.02 -17.48 10.33
C ARG A 477 -14.93 -17.73 11.37
N ASN A 478 -14.75 -16.80 12.31
CA ASN A 478 -13.74 -16.95 13.37
C ASN A 478 -14.11 -18.06 14.35
N ALA A 479 -15.40 -18.20 14.68
CA ALA A 479 -15.91 -19.28 15.52
C ALA A 479 -15.80 -20.65 14.85
N ALA A 480 -15.87 -20.72 13.52
CA ALA A 480 -15.73 -21.95 12.74
C ALA A 480 -14.28 -22.34 12.41
N ARG A 481 -13.27 -21.78 13.10
CA ARG A 481 -11.85 -21.99 12.78
C ARG A 481 -11.43 -23.46 12.89
N GLU A 482 -11.78 -24.13 14.00
CA GLU A 482 -11.45 -25.55 14.20
C GLU A 482 -12.04 -26.43 13.10
N PHE A 483 -13.29 -26.18 12.72
CA PHE A 483 -13.94 -26.87 11.61
C PHE A 483 -13.20 -26.64 10.27
N LEU A 484 -12.77 -25.40 10.00
CA LEU A 484 -12.02 -25.08 8.79
C LEU A 484 -10.66 -25.77 8.75
N ASP A 485 -9.95 -25.80 9.88
CA ASP A 485 -8.63 -26.43 10.01
C ASP A 485 -8.76 -27.96 9.82
N GLU A 486 -9.73 -28.58 10.48
CA GLU A 486 -10.04 -30.01 10.35
C GLU A 486 -10.41 -30.40 8.91
N ARG A 487 -11.21 -29.58 8.22
CA ARG A 487 -11.63 -29.84 6.83
C ARG A 487 -10.52 -29.59 5.80
N ARG A 488 -9.47 -28.87 6.17
CA ARG A 488 -8.32 -28.56 5.31
C ARG A 488 -7.11 -29.44 5.59
N LYS A 489 -7.06 -30.11 6.74
CA LYS A 489 -5.88 -30.84 7.21
C LYS A 489 -5.33 -31.86 6.22
N ASP A 490 -6.21 -32.49 5.44
CA ASP A 490 -5.85 -33.55 4.49
C ASP A 490 -5.78 -33.06 3.03
N ARG A 491 -5.96 -31.76 2.79
CA ARG A 491 -5.81 -31.13 1.47
C ARG A 491 -4.34 -30.89 1.12
N LEU A 492 -3.54 -31.95 1.21
CA LEU A 492 -2.16 -31.99 0.73
C LEU A 492 -2.11 -31.98 -0.80
N ASN A 493 -0.92 -31.86 -1.40
CA ASN A 493 -0.73 -31.63 -2.85
C ASN A 493 -1.60 -32.51 -3.76
N ALA A 494 -1.65 -33.83 -3.54
CA ALA A 494 -2.42 -34.74 -4.38
C ALA A 494 -3.94 -34.49 -4.30
N LYS A 495 -4.48 -34.31 -3.09
CA LYS A 495 -5.90 -34.03 -2.88
C LYS A 495 -6.24 -32.63 -3.38
N PHE A 496 -5.39 -31.64 -3.12
CA PHE A 496 -5.57 -30.28 -3.61
C PHE A 496 -5.56 -30.20 -5.14
N ASP A 497 -4.70 -30.97 -5.81
CA ASP A 497 -4.67 -31.08 -7.28
C ASP A 497 -5.99 -31.65 -7.83
N GLY A 498 -6.54 -32.68 -7.18
CA GLY A 498 -7.85 -33.23 -7.50
C GLY A 498 -8.98 -32.20 -7.31
N ILE A 499 -8.94 -31.45 -6.21
CA ILE A 499 -9.91 -30.38 -5.91
C ILE A 499 -9.85 -29.26 -6.95
N LEU A 500 -8.64 -28.82 -7.29
CA LEU A 500 -8.44 -27.78 -8.31
C LEU A 500 -8.93 -28.27 -9.67
N THR A 501 -8.63 -29.52 -10.04
CA THR A 501 -9.13 -30.14 -11.28
C THR A 501 -10.65 -30.17 -11.31
N ALA A 502 -11.29 -30.60 -10.21
CA ALA A 502 -12.73 -30.65 -10.10
C ALA A 502 -13.36 -29.27 -10.25
N TRP A 503 -12.82 -28.24 -9.59
CA TRP A 503 -13.29 -26.86 -9.75
C TRP A 503 -13.14 -26.37 -11.20
N ILE A 504 -12.02 -26.65 -11.85
CA ILE A 504 -11.82 -26.26 -13.25
C ILE A 504 -12.84 -26.95 -14.16
N GLN A 505 -13.17 -28.23 -13.93
CA GLN A 505 -14.19 -28.93 -14.71
C GLN A 505 -15.59 -28.32 -14.51
N VAL A 506 -15.95 -27.99 -13.27
CA VAL A 506 -17.20 -27.29 -12.94
C VAL A 506 -17.26 -25.95 -13.67
N LEU A 507 -16.22 -25.13 -13.54
CA LEU A 507 -16.16 -23.80 -14.14
C LEU A 507 -16.12 -23.84 -15.67
N ALA A 508 -15.36 -24.75 -16.27
CA ALA A 508 -15.26 -24.91 -17.71
C ALA A 508 -16.46 -25.64 -18.33
N GLY A 509 -17.29 -26.33 -17.53
CA GLY A 509 -18.38 -27.17 -18.02
C GLY A 509 -17.92 -28.37 -18.86
N THR A 510 -16.64 -28.77 -18.77
CA THR A 510 -16.08 -29.86 -19.56
C THR A 510 -14.93 -30.57 -18.84
N ALA A 511 -14.85 -31.89 -19.02
CA ALA A 511 -13.73 -32.70 -18.57
C ALA A 511 -12.55 -32.68 -19.57
N LYS A 512 -12.72 -32.10 -20.76
CA LYS A 512 -11.68 -32.06 -21.79
C LYS A 512 -10.50 -31.20 -21.35
N ARG A 513 -9.32 -31.83 -21.27
CA ARG A 513 -8.06 -31.14 -20.92
C ARG A 513 -7.67 -30.17 -22.04
N GLY A 514 -7.28 -28.95 -21.67
CA GLY A 514 -6.85 -27.93 -22.62
C GLY A 514 -7.96 -27.40 -23.53
N ALA A 515 -9.23 -27.58 -23.13
CA ALA A 515 -10.34 -26.94 -23.81
C ALA A 515 -10.24 -25.42 -23.67
N VAL A 516 -10.49 -24.71 -24.76
CA VAL A 516 -10.74 -23.27 -24.74
C VAL A 516 -12.25 -23.11 -24.66
N VAL A 517 -12.71 -22.39 -23.65
CA VAL A 517 -14.14 -22.23 -23.39
C VAL A 517 -14.46 -20.75 -23.32
N GLU A 518 -15.60 -20.39 -23.89
CA GLU A 518 -16.15 -19.05 -23.92
C GLU A 518 -17.40 -18.97 -23.05
N PHE A 519 -17.55 -17.87 -22.30
CA PHE A 519 -18.66 -17.64 -21.39
C PHE A 519 -19.06 -16.18 -21.47
N SER A 520 -20.37 -15.92 -21.43
CA SER A 520 -20.91 -14.57 -21.35
C SER A 520 -21.70 -14.40 -20.06
N ALA A 521 -21.75 -13.17 -19.52
CA ALA A 521 -22.47 -12.91 -18.28
C ALA A 521 -24.00 -12.92 -18.46
N PHE A 522 -24.49 -12.57 -19.64
CA PHE A 522 -25.92 -12.44 -19.94
C PHE A 522 -26.32 -13.22 -21.19
N GLU A 523 -27.58 -13.65 -21.25
CA GLU A 523 -28.15 -14.35 -22.41
C GLU A 523 -28.57 -13.32 -23.47
N ASP A 524 -28.27 -13.59 -24.75
CA ASP A 524 -28.80 -12.86 -25.92
C ASP A 524 -28.69 -11.32 -25.91
N LEU A 525 -27.60 -10.78 -25.35
CA LEU A 525 -27.30 -9.35 -25.37
C LEU A 525 -26.17 -9.00 -26.36
N GLU A 526 -26.21 -7.80 -26.94
CA GLU A 526 -25.16 -7.27 -27.83
C GLU A 526 -23.79 -7.15 -27.13
N ALA A 527 -22.71 -7.16 -27.91
CA ALA A 527 -21.33 -7.20 -27.41
C ALA A 527 -20.97 -6.06 -26.43
N ASP A 528 -21.57 -4.88 -26.58
CA ASP A 528 -21.33 -3.74 -25.69
C ASP A 528 -22.02 -3.92 -24.32
N ALA A 529 -23.13 -4.66 -24.30
CA ALA A 529 -23.93 -4.95 -23.12
C ALA A 529 -23.54 -6.28 -22.45
N ASN A 530 -22.88 -7.17 -23.18
CA ASN A 530 -22.59 -8.54 -22.76
C ASN A 530 -21.09 -8.86 -22.75
N PRO A 531 -20.45 -8.94 -21.58
CA PRO A 531 -19.05 -9.31 -21.53
C PRO A 531 -18.89 -10.79 -21.86
N SER A 532 -18.09 -11.09 -22.89
CA SER A 532 -17.60 -12.44 -23.17
C SER A 532 -16.18 -12.62 -22.68
N PHE A 533 -15.90 -13.80 -22.12
CA PHE A 533 -14.60 -14.19 -21.59
C PHE A 533 -14.20 -15.52 -22.20
N THR A 534 -12.94 -15.63 -22.63
CA THR A 534 -12.40 -16.90 -23.13
C THR A 534 -11.21 -17.32 -22.29
N PHE A 535 -11.24 -18.52 -21.70
CA PHE A 535 -10.09 -19.08 -20.99
C PHE A 535 -9.79 -20.53 -21.35
N GLY A 536 -8.54 -20.94 -21.19
CA GLY A 536 -8.11 -22.33 -21.34
C GLY A 536 -8.27 -23.13 -20.04
N SER A 537 -8.76 -24.36 -20.11
CA SER A 537 -8.93 -25.26 -18.96
C SER A 537 -7.61 -25.87 -18.44
N ARG A 538 -6.47 -25.55 -19.06
CA ARG A 538 -5.14 -25.99 -18.64
C ARG A 538 -4.49 -24.92 -17.77
N THR A 539 -4.12 -25.28 -16.55
CA THR A 539 -3.40 -24.37 -15.64
C THR A 539 -1.94 -24.20 -16.03
N GLY A 540 -1.31 -23.16 -15.51
CA GLY A 540 0.14 -23.03 -15.49
C GLY A 540 0.82 -24.13 -14.68
N PHE A 541 2.04 -24.47 -15.06
CA PHE A 541 2.92 -25.42 -14.36
C PHE A 541 4.30 -24.78 -14.19
N SER A 542 5.03 -25.14 -13.13
CA SER A 542 6.45 -24.84 -13.04
C SER A 542 7.20 -25.57 -14.13
N MET A 543 8.31 -25.02 -14.62
CA MET A 543 9.16 -25.77 -15.54
C MET A 543 9.80 -26.97 -14.82
N GLY A 544 9.92 -28.10 -15.52
CA GLY A 544 10.82 -29.17 -15.11
C GLY A 544 12.26 -28.73 -15.38
N HIS A 545 13.18 -28.95 -14.44
CA HIS A 545 14.59 -28.67 -14.68
C HIS A 545 15.11 -29.58 -15.79
N VAL A 546 15.79 -28.99 -16.78
CA VAL A 546 16.73 -29.74 -17.63
C VAL A 546 17.94 -29.99 -16.74
N GLY A 547 18.18 -31.26 -16.41
CA GLY A 547 19.34 -31.68 -15.62
C GLY A 547 20.65 -31.43 -16.32
#